data_AF-A0A8T3R4L8-F1
#
_entry.id   AF-A0A8T3R4L8-F1
#
_cell.length_a   1.000
_cell.length_b   1.000
_cell.length_c   1.000
_cell.angle_alpha   90.00
_cell.angle_beta   90.00
_cell.angle_gamma   90.00
#
_symmetry.space_group_name_H-M   'P 1'
#
loop_
_entity.id
_entity.type
_entity.pdbx_description
1 polymer ?
#
loop_
_entity_poly.entity_id
_entity_poly.type
_entity_poly.pdbx_seq_one_letter_code
_entity_poly.pdbx_strand_id
1 'polypeptide(L)'
;MSVGLQRLREDADAIREGATRKGEDPTLIDRALELDSERRRLLAETESLKAERNAASKRIGEAIKDGAAPDGPEVADLRATSTAAGERIKGLDEALAPTEAALDDQLLRIPNPPDADIPVGGEEANVTVRTWGELLGRDQPLIGEVGADAPADGPIWTRKPHWELGETLDIIDNARGAKIAGSGFPVYKGAGSALQRALINWFLDVHTRENGMTEVWPPAVVNTA
;
A
#
# COMPACT_ATOMS: atom_id res chain seq x y z
N MET A 1 0.67 -4.28 3.08
CA MET A 1 1.69 -4.75 4.04
C MET A 1 2.71 -3.63 4.19
N SER A 2 2.68 -2.89 5.29
CA SER A 2 3.64 -1.84 5.62
C SER A 2 4.94 -2.46 6.16
N VAL A 3 6.03 -1.70 6.11
CA VAL A 3 7.26 -2.05 6.82
C VAL A 3 6.95 -2.02 8.32
N GLY A 4 6.95 -3.17 8.98
CA GLY A 4 6.66 -3.24 10.41
C GLY A 4 7.70 -2.48 11.25
N LEU A 5 7.30 -1.97 12.41
CA LEU A 5 8.16 -1.17 13.30
C LEU A 5 9.46 -1.88 13.70
N GLN A 6 9.43 -3.19 13.86
CA GLN A 6 10.65 -3.96 14.16
C GLN A 6 11.66 -3.84 13.02
N ARG A 7 11.23 -4.11 11.79
CA ARG A 7 12.08 -4.01 10.61
C ARG A 7 12.55 -2.58 10.37
N LEU A 8 11.68 -1.58 10.60
CA LEU A 8 12.07 -0.16 10.52
C LEU A 8 13.27 0.16 11.41
N ARG A 9 13.34 -0.42 12.62
CA ARG A 9 14.42 -0.17 13.57
C ARG A 9 15.69 -0.97 13.26
N GLU A 10 15.52 -2.23 12.85
CA GLU A 10 16.64 -3.16 12.62
C GLU A 10 17.32 -2.93 11.27
N ASP A 11 16.58 -2.44 10.26
CA ASP A 11 17.01 -2.43 8.86
C ASP A 11 16.70 -1.09 8.15
N ALA A 12 16.80 0.01 8.90
CA ALA A 12 16.47 1.36 8.42
C ALA A 12 17.23 1.73 7.14
N ASP A 13 18.52 1.37 7.06
CA ASP A 13 19.37 1.72 5.93
C ASP A 13 18.94 1.02 4.64
N ALA A 14 18.57 -0.27 4.70
CA ALA A 14 18.07 -0.97 3.53
C ALA A 14 16.70 -0.45 3.09
N ILE A 15 15.87 0.00 4.03
CA ILE A 15 14.58 0.63 3.70
C ILE A 15 14.79 2.00 3.03
N ARG A 16 15.74 2.82 3.52
CA ARG A 16 16.13 4.09 2.89
C ARG A 16 16.67 3.87 1.48
N GLU A 17 17.55 2.89 1.32
CA GLU A 17 18.09 2.53 0.01
C GLU A 17 16.95 2.05 -0.91
N GLY A 18 16.05 1.21 -0.41
CA GLY A 18 14.90 0.73 -1.16
C GLY A 18 13.96 1.84 -1.62
N ALA A 19 13.70 2.84 -0.77
CA ALA A 19 12.94 4.04 -1.13
C ALA A 19 13.67 4.83 -2.23
N THR A 20 14.97 5.06 -2.06
CA THR A 20 15.80 5.77 -3.06
C THR A 20 15.80 5.04 -4.41
N ARG A 21 15.93 3.71 -4.42
CA ARG A 21 15.87 2.87 -5.63
C ARG A 21 14.53 2.96 -6.33
N LYS A 22 13.44 3.27 -5.60
CA LYS A 22 12.10 3.51 -6.15
C LYS A 22 11.83 4.97 -6.54
N GLY A 23 12.81 5.86 -6.36
CA GLY A 23 12.64 7.30 -6.61
C GLY A 23 11.82 8.02 -5.54
N GLU A 24 11.63 7.39 -4.37
CA GLU A 24 10.91 7.96 -3.24
C GLU A 24 11.85 8.71 -2.28
N ASP A 25 11.29 9.61 -1.48
CA ASP A 25 12.03 10.40 -0.50
C ASP A 25 12.49 9.52 0.70
N PRO A 26 13.81 9.31 0.92
CA PRO A 26 14.30 8.49 2.03
C PRO A 26 14.07 9.14 3.40
N THR A 27 13.80 10.45 3.48
CA THR A 27 13.52 11.14 4.75
C THR A 27 12.22 10.67 5.40
N LEU A 28 11.36 9.97 4.64
CA LEU A 28 10.16 9.33 5.17
C LEU A 28 10.50 8.32 6.28
N ILE A 29 11.64 7.62 6.15
CA ILE A 29 12.12 6.63 7.12
C ILE A 29 12.60 7.34 8.38
N ASP A 30 13.35 8.44 8.22
CA ASP A 30 13.86 9.22 9.35
C ASP A 30 12.72 9.76 10.19
N ARG A 31 11.69 10.31 9.53
CA ARG A 31 10.51 10.81 10.22
C ARG A 31 9.75 9.71 10.97
N ALA A 32 9.66 8.51 10.41
CA ALA A 32 9.04 7.37 11.09
C ALA A 32 9.86 6.94 12.33
N LEU A 33 11.19 6.94 12.23
CA LEU A 33 12.08 6.62 13.36
C LEU A 33 12.00 7.67 14.47
N GLU A 34 11.89 8.96 14.13
CA GLU A 34 11.66 10.04 15.09
C GLU A 34 10.34 9.85 15.85
N LEU A 35 9.24 9.60 15.12
CA LEU A 35 7.92 9.37 15.71
C LEU A 35 7.90 8.11 16.58
N ASP A 36 8.56 7.04 16.16
CA ASP A 36 8.70 5.82 16.97
C ASP A 36 9.54 6.06 18.24
N SER A 37 10.61 6.84 18.14
CA SER A 37 11.44 7.22 19.28
C SER A 37 10.65 8.05 20.28
N GLU A 38 9.90 9.05 19.80
CA GLU A 38 9.04 9.89 20.63
C GLU A 38 7.94 9.08 21.29
N ARG A 39 7.28 8.19 20.54
CA ARG A 39 6.28 7.25 21.07
C ARG A 39 6.86 6.42 22.22
N ARG A 40 8.04 5.83 22.03
CA ARG A 40 8.71 5.03 23.08
C ARG A 40 9.09 5.87 24.30
N ARG A 41 9.53 7.12 24.08
CA ARG A 41 9.83 8.07 25.17
C ARG A 41 8.60 8.39 26.00
N LEU A 42 7.50 8.77 25.35
CA LEU A 42 6.22 9.08 26.01
C LEU A 42 5.70 7.89 26.82
N LEU A 43 5.76 6.68 26.25
CA LEU A 43 5.36 5.45 26.95
C LEU A 43 6.24 5.17 28.18
N ALA A 44 7.56 5.27 28.04
CA ALA A 44 8.49 5.02 29.14
C ALA A 44 8.30 6.04 30.28
N GLU A 45 8.13 7.32 29.95
CA GLU A 45 7.90 8.38 30.93
C GLU A 45 6.56 8.20 31.66
N THR A 46 5.52 7.82 30.91
CA THR A 46 4.19 7.51 31.46
C THR A 46 4.26 6.35 32.47
N GLU A 47 4.95 5.26 32.12
CA GLU A 47 5.10 4.12 33.03
C GLU A 47 5.93 4.47 34.28
N SER A 48 6.98 5.29 34.14
CA SER A 48 7.76 5.79 35.27
C SER A 48 6.91 6.63 36.23
N LEU A 49 6.10 7.55 35.71
CA LEU A 49 5.23 8.40 36.52
C LEU A 49 4.09 7.61 37.18
N LYS A 50 3.56 6.58 36.51
CA LYS A 50 2.59 5.66 37.12
C LYS A 50 3.21 4.94 38.31
N ALA A 51 4.46 4.48 38.19
CA ALA A 51 5.19 3.85 39.29
C ALA A 51 5.42 4.83 40.46
N GLU A 52 5.84 6.07 40.17
CA GLU A 52 6.03 7.13 41.16
C GLU A 52 4.73 7.47 41.90
N ARG A 53 3.63 7.67 41.16
CA ARG A 53 2.30 7.95 41.73
C ARG A 53 1.82 6.82 42.64
N ASN A 54 2.01 5.56 42.23
CA ASN A 54 1.64 4.40 43.02
C ASN A 54 2.49 4.29 44.30
N ALA A 55 3.79 4.58 44.21
CA ALA A 55 4.68 4.62 45.37
C ALA A 55 4.31 5.75 46.35
N ALA A 56 4.00 6.95 45.85
CA ALA A 56 3.51 8.07 46.65
C ALA A 56 2.19 7.72 47.35
N SER A 57 1.25 7.11 46.62
CA SER A 57 -0.03 6.64 47.17
C SER A 57 0.16 5.62 48.31
N LYS A 58 1.12 4.70 48.15
CA LYS A 58 1.46 3.72 49.19
C LYS A 58 2.05 4.39 50.44
N ARG A 59 3.00 5.32 50.26
CA ARG A 59 3.62 6.08 51.35
C ARG A 59 2.62 6.92 52.13
N ILE A 60 1.62 7.51 51.46
CA ILE A 60 0.51 8.23 52.12
C ILE A 60 -0.24 7.29 53.07
N GLY A 61 -0.58 6.08 52.61
CA GLY A 61 -1.27 5.09 53.44
C GLY A 61 -0.43 4.60 54.61
N GLU A 62 0.88 4.40 54.41
CA GLU A 62 1.83 4.03 55.46
C GLU A 62 1.98 5.14 56.51
N ALA A 63 2.22 6.39 56.10
CA ALA A 63 2.37 7.53 57.00
C ALA A 63 1.12 7.77 57.87
N ILE A 64 -0.08 7.70 57.29
CA ILE A 64 -1.34 7.83 58.04
C ILE A 64 -1.49 6.68 59.06
N LYS A 65 -1.10 5.46 58.68
CA LYS A 65 -1.15 4.29 59.57
C LYS A 65 -0.16 4.41 60.74
N ASP A 66 1.01 5.01 60.48
CA ASP A 66 2.07 5.22 61.46
C ASP A 66 1.84 6.45 62.36
N GLY A 67 0.68 7.11 62.22
CA GLY A 67 0.22 8.17 63.12
C GLY A 67 0.45 9.60 62.62
N ALA A 68 0.90 9.77 61.37
CA ALA A 68 0.95 11.10 60.76
C ALA A 68 -0.46 11.67 60.58
N ALA A 69 -0.61 12.97 60.84
CA ALA A 69 -1.87 13.66 60.62
C ALA A 69 -2.23 13.64 59.12
N PRO A 70 -3.48 13.33 58.73
CA PRO A 70 -3.90 13.31 57.33
C PRO A 70 -3.67 14.63 56.57
N ASP A 71 -3.68 15.74 57.29
CA ASP A 71 -3.45 17.10 56.79
C ASP A 71 -2.08 17.66 57.25
N GLY A 72 -1.21 16.78 57.76
CA GLY A 72 0.14 17.13 58.17
C GLY A 72 1.06 17.39 56.96
N PRO A 73 2.16 18.13 57.15
CA PRO A 73 3.07 18.51 56.07
C PRO A 73 3.64 17.31 55.29
N GLU A 74 3.93 16.19 55.96
CA GLU A 74 4.43 14.97 55.33
C GLU A 74 3.42 14.33 54.34
N VAL A 75 2.15 14.26 54.73
CA VAL A 75 1.08 13.73 53.87
C VAL A 75 0.74 14.71 52.75
N ALA A 76 0.79 16.02 53.02
CA ALA A 76 0.55 17.07 52.03
C ALA A 76 1.58 17.03 50.89
N ASP A 77 2.87 16.87 51.22
CA ASP A 77 3.94 16.78 50.22
C ASP A 77 3.78 15.54 49.32
N LEU A 78 3.49 14.37 49.91
CA LEU A 78 3.25 13.14 49.14
C LEU A 78 2.00 13.24 48.24
N ARG A 79 0.93 13.90 48.71
CA ARG A 79 -0.26 14.18 47.90
C ARG A 79 0.07 15.11 46.74
N ALA A 80 0.89 16.14 46.97
CA ALA A 80 1.32 17.06 45.92
C ALA A 80 2.13 16.32 44.84
N THR A 81 3.07 15.44 45.22
CA THR A 81 3.81 14.58 44.27
C THR A 81 2.87 13.69 43.46
N SER A 82 1.90 13.03 44.13
CA SER A 82 0.94 12.15 43.45
C SER A 82 0.06 12.92 42.45
N THR A 83 -0.38 14.13 42.81
CA THR A 83 -1.19 14.98 41.92
C THR A 83 -0.37 15.48 40.73
N ALA A 84 0.85 15.97 40.96
CA ALA A 84 1.74 16.43 39.89
C ALA A 84 2.09 15.31 38.90
N ALA A 85 2.35 14.10 39.40
CA ALA A 85 2.54 12.92 38.55
C ALA A 85 1.28 12.61 37.71
N GLY A 86 0.08 12.74 38.30
CA GLY A 86 -1.19 12.57 37.60
C GLY A 86 -1.41 13.59 36.48
N GLU A 87 -1.11 14.86 36.72
CA GLU A 87 -1.19 15.93 35.72
C GLU A 87 -0.22 15.70 34.56
N ARG A 88 1.02 15.28 34.86
CA ARG A 88 2.03 14.99 33.83
C ARG A 88 1.69 13.75 33.00
N ILE A 89 1.16 12.69 33.61
CA ILE A 89 0.64 11.51 32.90
C ILE A 89 -0.43 11.95 31.89
N LYS A 90 -1.39 12.79 32.32
CA LYS A 90 -2.45 13.27 31.44
C LYS A 90 -1.89 14.00 30.20
N GLY A 91 -0.90 14.88 30.40
CA GLY A 91 -0.26 15.57 29.27
C GLY A 91 0.50 14.64 28.33
N LEU A 92 1.14 13.59 28.85
CA LEU A 92 1.83 12.59 28.03
C LEU A 92 0.83 11.74 27.23
N ASP A 93 -0.27 11.32 27.85
CA ASP A 93 -1.33 10.56 27.17
C ASP A 93 -2.00 11.39 26.06
N GLU A 94 -2.20 12.69 26.29
CA GLU A 94 -2.71 13.64 25.28
C GLU A 94 -1.73 13.81 24.09
N ALA A 95 -0.42 13.68 24.31
CA ALA A 95 0.61 13.73 23.27
C ALA A 95 0.83 12.38 22.56
N LEU A 96 0.47 11.26 23.19
CA LEU A 96 0.70 9.91 22.67
C LEU A 96 -0.18 9.61 21.45
N ALA A 97 -1.49 9.82 21.57
CA ALA A 97 -2.44 9.52 20.50
C ALA A 97 -2.11 10.20 19.14
N PRO A 98 -1.82 11.52 19.07
CA PRO A 98 -1.43 12.15 17.81
C PRO A 98 -0.07 11.65 17.29
N THR A 99 0.87 11.31 18.17
CA THR A 99 2.16 10.72 17.78
C THR A 99 1.96 9.34 17.15
N GLU A 100 1.09 8.50 17.71
CA GLU A 100 0.75 7.19 17.15
C GLU A 100 0.05 7.32 15.80
N ALA A 101 -0.94 8.21 15.68
CA ALA A 101 -1.62 8.44 14.42
C ALA A 101 -0.67 8.97 13.32
N ALA A 102 0.25 9.87 13.67
CA ALA A 102 1.27 10.36 12.75
C ALA A 102 2.26 9.26 12.36
N LEU A 103 2.64 8.37 13.28
CA LEU A 103 3.50 7.23 13.00
C LEU A 103 2.82 6.26 12.03
N ASP A 104 1.56 5.93 12.27
CA ASP A 104 0.80 5.02 11.40
C ASP A 104 0.63 5.58 9.98
N ASP A 105 0.27 6.87 9.84
CA ASP A 105 0.22 7.55 8.54
C ASP A 105 1.58 7.51 7.83
N GLN A 106 2.66 7.75 8.58
CA GLN A 106 4.01 7.72 8.03
C GLN A 106 4.41 6.32 7.55
N LEU A 107 4.09 5.28 8.32
CA LEU A 107 4.37 3.89 7.96
C LEU A 107 3.61 3.44 6.70
N LEU A 108 2.41 3.97 6.46
CA LEU A 108 1.62 3.67 5.26
C LEU A 108 2.23 4.27 3.98
N ARG A 109 3.03 5.34 4.11
CA ARG A 109 3.71 6.00 2.99
C ARG A 109 5.04 5.36 2.61
N ILE A 110 5.66 4.60 3.51
CA ILE A 110 6.93 3.93 3.23
C ILE A 110 6.68 2.78 2.23
N PRO A 111 7.30 2.82 1.04
CA PRO A 111 7.11 1.76 0.05
C PRO A 111 7.74 0.46 0.53
N ASN A 112 7.20 -0.68 0.09
CA ASN A 112 7.88 -1.96 0.30
C ASN A 112 9.24 -1.94 -0.44
N PRO A 113 10.37 -2.33 0.18
CA PRO A 113 11.65 -2.38 -0.50
C PRO A 113 11.61 -3.26 -1.75
N PRO A 114 12.23 -2.84 -2.87
CA PRO A 114 12.35 -3.67 -4.05
C PRO A 114 13.29 -4.85 -3.80
N ASP A 115 13.07 -5.95 -4.53
CA ASP A 115 14.02 -7.06 -4.56
C ASP A 115 15.39 -6.58 -5.12
N ALA A 116 16.47 -7.28 -4.77
CA ALA A 116 17.82 -6.94 -5.21
C ALA A 116 17.95 -7.00 -6.74
N ASP A 117 17.22 -7.91 -7.39
CA ASP A 117 17.30 -8.13 -8.83
C ASP A 117 16.50 -7.10 -9.66
N ILE A 118 15.77 -6.19 -9.01
CA ILE A 118 14.98 -5.15 -9.69
C ILE A 118 15.88 -4.04 -10.22
N PRO A 119 15.91 -3.77 -11.54
CA PRO A 119 16.66 -2.66 -12.11
C PRO A 119 16.24 -1.31 -11.53
N VAL A 120 17.20 -0.42 -11.32
CA VAL A 120 16.96 0.94 -10.83
C VAL A 120 16.75 1.86 -12.04
N GLY A 121 15.64 2.61 -12.04
CA GLY A 121 15.30 3.58 -13.09
C GLY A 121 13.81 3.62 -13.38
N GLY A 122 13.43 4.39 -14.40
CA GLY A 122 12.07 4.43 -14.93
C GLY A 122 11.81 3.30 -15.94
N GLU A 123 10.84 3.52 -16.82
CA GLU A 123 10.47 2.55 -17.86
C GLU A 123 11.64 2.19 -18.79
N GLU A 124 12.59 3.10 -18.97
CA GLU A 124 13.80 2.91 -19.76
C GLU A 124 14.77 1.88 -19.19
N ALA A 125 14.70 1.59 -17.89
CA ALA A 125 15.52 0.60 -17.22
C ALA A 125 14.89 -0.81 -17.25
N ASN A 126 13.68 -0.96 -17.79
CA ASN A 126 13.03 -2.27 -17.91
C ASN A 126 13.84 -3.22 -18.79
N VAL A 127 14.10 -4.42 -18.26
CA VAL A 127 14.88 -5.46 -18.96
C VAL A 127 13.94 -6.51 -19.53
N THR A 128 14.10 -6.81 -20.82
CA THR A 128 13.39 -7.92 -21.46
C THR A 128 14.01 -9.25 -21.03
N VAL A 129 13.31 -10.01 -20.19
CA VAL A 129 13.78 -11.32 -19.68
C VAL A 129 13.41 -12.49 -20.58
N ARG A 130 12.34 -12.36 -21.39
CA ARG A 130 11.87 -13.39 -22.32
C ARG A 130 11.02 -12.76 -23.41
N THR A 131 11.19 -13.25 -24.63
CA THR A 131 10.28 -13.01 -25.76
C THR A 131 9.66 -14.34 -26.21
N TRP A 132 8.48 -14.28 -26.83
CA TRP A 132 7.81 -15.47 -27.37
C TRP A 132 7.02 -15.09 -28.61
N GLY A 133 7.04 -15.97 -29.62
CA GLY A 133 6.45 -15.73 -30.93
C GLY A 133 7.28 -14.78 -31.80
N GLU A 134 6.79 -14.55 -33.01
CA GLU A 134 7.40 -13.64 -33.98
C GLU A 134 6.53 -12.40 -34.17
N LEU A 135 7.18 -11.24 -34.33
CA LEU A 135 6.45 -9.99 -34.53
C LEU A 135 5.96 -9.92 -35.98
N LEU A 136 4.64 -9.86 -36.16
CA LEU A 136 4.04 -9.68 -37.47
C LEU A 136 4.48 -8.36 -38.11
N GLY A 137 4.95 -8.42 -39.35
CA GLY A 137 5.23 -7.25 -40.18
C GLY A 137 4.00 -6.33 -40.32
N ARG A 138 4.22 -5.05 -40.65
CA ARG A 138 3.14 -4.07 -40.83
C ARG A 138 2.17 -4.49 -41.94
N ASP A 139 2.73 -4.98 -43.04
CA ASP A 139 1.99 -5.49 -44.19
C ASP A 139 2.07 -7.01 -44.20
N GLN A 140 0.96 -7.64 -44.57
CA GLN A 140 0.76 -9.08 -44.48
C GLN A 140 0.05 -9.58 -45.74
N PRO A 141 0.28 -10.84 -46.16
CA PRO A 141 -0.43 -11.41 -47.30
C PRO A 141 -1.95 -11.42 -47.02
N LEU A 142 -2.76 -11.01 -48.00
CA LEU A 142 -4.22 -11.08 -47.91
C LEU A 142 -4.73 -12.52 -47.91
N ILE A 143 -3.99 -13.42 -48.55
CA ILE A 143 -4.32 -14.83 -48.69
C ILE A 143 -3.08 -15.63 -48.28
N GLY A 144 -3.26 -16.59 -47.36
CA GLY A 144 -2.18 -17.44 -46.86
C GLY A 144 -2.08 -17.42 -45.34
N GLU A 145 -0.94 -17.88 -44.83
CA GLU A 145 -0.65 -17.92 -43.40
C GLU A 145 -0.32 -16.52 -42.87
N VAL A 146 -0.94 -16.14 -41.75
CA VAL A 146 -0.64 -14.90 -41.04
C VAL A 146 0.77 -15.02 -40.42
N GLY A 147 1.65 -14.07 -40.71
CA GLY A 147 3.05 -14.09 -40.28
C GLY A 147 4.04 -14.44 -41.36
N ALA A 148 3.59 -14.88 -42.54
CA ALA A 148 4.46 -15.03 -43.70
C ALA A 148 4.90 -13.67 -44.27
N ASP A 149 6.03 -13.66 -44.98
CA ASP A 149 6.51 -12.49 -45.71
C ASP A 149 5.47 -12.02 -46.73
N ALA A 150 5.26 -10.70 -46.81
CA ALA A 150 4.36 -10.12 -47.79
C ALA A 150 4.90 -10.38 -49.22
N PRO A 151 4.06 -10.89 -50.14
CA PRO A 151 4.49 -11.16 -51.51
C PRO A 151 4.85 -9.86 -52.24
N ALA A 152 5.94 -9.89 -53.04
CA ALA A 152 6.41 -8.71 -53.79
C ALA A 152 5.36 -8.14 -54.76
N ASP A 153 4.59 -9.02 -55.42
CA ASP A 153 3.62 -8.65 -56.46
C ASP A 153 2.19 -9.14 -56.13
N GLY A 154 1.87 -9.36 -54.85
CA GLY A 154 0.59 -9.96 -54.40
C GLY A 154 -0.29 -9.01 -53.58
N PRO A 155 -1.58 -9.37 -53.38
CA PRO A 155 -2.48 -8.59 -52.55
C PRO A 155 -2.07 -8.68 -51.07
N ILE A 156 -1.99 -7.52 -50.42
CA ILE A 156 -1.64 -7.38 -48.99
C ILE A 156 -2.76 -6.71 -48.20
N TRP A 157 -2.73 -6.87 -46.89
CA TRP A 157 -3.43 -6.01 -45.94
C TRP A 157 -2.44 -5.37 -44.98
N THR A 158 -2.73 -4.13 -44.60
CA THR A 158 -1.93 -3.38 -43.62
C THR A 158 -2.57 -3.50 -42.24
N ARG A 159 -1.75 -3.82 -41.23
CA ARG A 159 -2.18 -3.84 -39.84
C ARG A 159 -2.75 -2.48 -39.43
N LYS A 160 -4.00 -2.53 -38.97
CA LYS A 160 -4.70 -1.38 -38.41
C LYS A 160 -4.67 -1.43 -36.89
N PRO A 161 -4.74 -0.27 -36.22
CA PRO A 161 -4.91 -0.25 -34.79
C PRO A 161 -6.25 -0.87 -34.37
N HIS A 162 -6.30 -1.42 -33.16
CA HIS A 162 -7.45 -2.19 -32.68
C HIS A 162 -8.75 -1.37 -32.60
N TRP A 163 -8.68 -0.06 -32.35
CA TRP A 163 -9.87 0.80 -32.27
C TRP A 163 -10.56 0.99 -33.62
N GLU A 164 -9.79 1.12 -34.71
CA GLU A 164 -10.32 1.21 -36.07
C GLU A 164 -10.97 -0.12 -36.50
N LEU A 165 -10.34 -1.24 -36.14
CA LEU A 165 -10.90 -2.58 -36.37
C LEU A 165 -12.20 -2.77 -35.59
N GLY A 166 -12.22 -2.35 -34.32
CA GLY A 166 -13.39 -2.44 -33.46
C GLY A 166 -14.60 -1.69 -34.01
N GLU A 167 -14.37 -0.50 -34.58
CA GLU A 167 -15.39 0.30 -35.25
C GLU A 167 -15.82 -0.33 -36.59
N THR A 168 -14.86 -0.70 -37.44
CA THR A 168 -15.12 -1.28 -38.77
C THR A 168 -15.94 -2.58 -38.70
N LEU A 169 -15.67 -3.40 -37.69
CA LEU A 169 -16.38 -4.67 -37.45
C LEU A 169 -17.68 -4.49 -36.65
N ASP A 170 -18.00 -3.26 -36.23
CA ASP A 170 -19.14 -2.94 -35.38
C ASP A 170 -19.17 -3.71 -34.04
N ILE A 171 -18.00 -3.97 -33.44
CA ILE A 171 -17.86 -4.75 -32.20
C ILE A 171 -17.47 -3.91 -30.99
N ILE A 172 -16.96 -2.70 -31.20
CA ILE A 172 -16.60 -1.72 -30.15
C ILE A 172 -17.16 -0.35 -30.54
N ASP A 173 -17.99 0.24 -29.68
CA ASP A 173 -18.62 1.54 -29.89
C ASP A 173 -18.18 2.52 -28.79
N ASN A 174 -17.10 3.26 -29.08
CA ASN A 174 -16.50 4.23 -28.17
C ASN A 174 -17.38 5.48 -28.01
N ALA A 175 -18.06 5.93 -29.08
CA ALA A 175 -18.88 7.13 -29.05
C ALA A 175 -20.12 6.96 -28.16
N ARG A 176 -20.80 5.81 -28.27
CA ARG A 176 -21.94 5.48 -27.38
C ARG A 176 -21.46 5.29 -25.95
N GLY A 177 -20.31 4.66 -25.76
CA GLY A 177 -19.65 4.53 -24.47
C GLY A 177 -19.41 5.87 -23.76
N ALA A 178 -18.77 6.80 -24.47
CA ALA A 178 -18.52 8.15 -23.99
C ALA A 178 -19.80 8.91 -23.60
N LYS A 179 -20.89 8.70 -24.35
CA LYS A 179 -22.21 9.27 -24.03
C LYS A 179 -22.83 8.70 -22.75
N ILE A 180 -22.58 7.43 -22.43
CA ILE A 180 -23.17 6.74 -21.27
C ILE A 180 -22.38 7.03 -19.98
N ALA A 181 -21.05 6.89 -20.04
CA ALA A 181 -20.20 6.85 -18.85
C ALA A 181 -18.97 7.79 -18.91
N GLY A 182 -18.80 8.55 -19.99
CA GLY A 182 -17.61 9.39 -20.21
C GLY A 182 -16.46 8.65 -20.92
N SER A 183 -15.34 9.34 -21.13
CA SER A 183 -14.18 8.81 -21.84
C SER A 183 -13.61 7.55 -21.17
N GLY A 184 -13.14 6.59 -21.97
CA GLY A 184 -12.51 5.34 -21.49
C GLY A 184 -13.46 4.16 -21.27
N PHE A 185 -14.77 4.32 -21.52
CA PHE A 185 -15.76 3.27 -21.30
C PHE A 185 -16.41 2.81 -22.62
N PRO A 186 -15.81 1.87 -23.37
CA PRO A 186 -16.40 1.38 -24.62
C PRO A 186 -17.67 0.56 -24.42
N VAL A 187 -18.60 0.62 -25.39
CA VAL A 187 -19.69 -0.36 -25.50
C VAL A 187 -19.26 -1.49 -26.43
N TYR A 188 -19.10 -2.70 -25.89
CA TYR A 188 -18.89 -3.89 -26.71
C TYR A 188 -20.20 -4.39 -27.32
N LYS A 189 -20.18 -4.80 -28.59
CA LYS A 189 -21.35 -5.27 -29.34
C LYS A 189 -21.10 -6.64 -29.97
N GLY A 190 -22.15 -7.45 -30.08
CA GLY A 190 -22.14 -8.71 -30.82
C GLY A 190 -20.93 -9.59 -30.51
N ALA A 191 -20.10 -9.82 -31.52
CA ALA A 191 -18.87 -10.61 -31.39
C ALA A 191 -17.86 -10.02 -30.39
N GLY A 192 -17.80 -8.69 -30.21
CA GLY A 192 -16.95 -8.06 -29.21
C GLY A 192 -17.36 -8.42 -27.78
N SER A 193 -18.66 -8.38 -27.48
CA SER A 193 -19.18 -8.79 -26.16
C SER A 193 -18.99 -10.29 -25.93
N ALA A 194 -19.15 -11.10 -26.98
CA ALA A 194 -18.93 -12.55 -26.90
C ALA A 194 -17.46 -12.89 -26.65
N LEU A 195 -16.53 -12.23 -27.35
CA LEU A 195 -15.09 -12.42 -27.21
C LEU A 195 -14.62 -12.07 -25.78
N GLN A 196 -15.10 -10.96 -25.22
CA GLN A 196 -14.76 -10.58 -23.84
C GLN A 196 -15.12 -11.68 -22.84
N ARG A 197 -16.36 -12.19 -22.89
CA ARG A 197 -16.78 -13.30 -22.01
C ARG A 197 -16.01 -14.59 -22.27
N ALA A 198 -15.73 -14.89 -23.54
CA ALA A 198 -14.95 -16.08 -23.91
C ALA A 198 -13.54 -16.04 -23.33
N LEU A 199 -12.85 -14.89 -23.40
CA LEU A 199 -11.52 -14.70 -22.82
C LEU A 199 -11.53 -14.80 -21.29
N ILE A 200 -12.53 -14.21 -20.62
CA ILE A 200 -12.71 -14.32 -19.17
C ILE A 200 -12.89 -15.79 -18.78
N ASN A 201 -13.83 -16.50 -19.42
CA ASN A 201 -14.10 -17.90 -19.12
C ASN A 201 -12.90 -18.80 -19.40
N TRP A 202 -12.20 -18.58 -20.52
CA TRP A 202 -10.99 -19.33 -20.85
C TRP A 202 -9.91 -19.14 -19.78
N PHE A 203 -9.68 -17.89 -19.32
CA PHE A 203 -8.71 -17.62 -18.26
C PHE A 203 -9.12 -18.29 -16.95
N LEU A 204 -10.39 -18.21 -16.56
CA LEU A 204 -10.92 -18.91 -15.37
C LEU A 204 -10.72 -20.42 -15.46
N ASP A 205 -11.04 -21.02 -16.60
CA ASP A 205 -10.90 -22.46 -16.83
C ASP A 205 -9.45 -22.92 -16.69
N VAL A 206 -8.50 -22.22 -17.34
CA VAL A 206 -7.07 -22.54 -17.23
C VAL A 206 -6.60 -22.47 -15.78
N HIS A 207 -6.96 -21.42 -15.05
CA HIS A 207 -6.46 -21.21 -13.69
C HIS A 207 -7.10 -22.15 -12.67
N THR A 208 -8.39 -22.46 -12.82
CA THR A 208 -9.12 -23.29 -11.86
C THR A 208 -8.98 -24.78 -12.12
N ARG A 209 -9.04 -25.21 -13.39
CA ARG A 209 -9.04 -26.64 -13.76
C ARG A 209 -7.65 -27.21 -13.94
N GLU A 210 -6.71 -26.41 -14.43
CA GLU A 210 -5.36 -26.89 -14.76
C GLU A 210 -4.32 -26.47 -13.71
N ASN A 211 -4.50 -25.32 -13.06
CA ASN A 211 -3.53 -24.75 -12.12
C ASN A 211 -3.99 -24.75 -10.65
N GLY A 212 -5.15 -25.34 -10.34
CA GLY A 212 -5.63 -25.57 -8.97
C GLY A 212 -6.00 -24.31 -8.18
N MET A 213 -6.23 -23.18 -8.85
CA MET A 213 -6.70 -21.97 -8.18
C MET A 213 -8.19 -22.07 -7.81
N THR A 214 -8.59 -21.41 -6.72
CA THR A 214 -10.01 -21.27 -6.35
C THR A 214 -10.55 -19.98 -6.94
N GLU A 215 -11.60 -20.07 -7.75
CA GLU A 215 -12.32 -18.88 -8.24
C GLU A 215 -13.09 -18.20 -7.11
N VAL A 216 -12.99 -16.87 -7.06
CA VAL A 216 -13.68 -16.03 -6.07
C VAL A 216 -14.38 -14.89 -6.79
N TRP A 217 -15.65 -14.67 -6.49
CA TRP A 217 -16.43 -13.52 -6.95
C TRP A 217 -16.64 -12.52 -5.80
N PRO A 218 -15.75 -11.52 -5.63
CA PRO A 218 -15.85 -10.58 -4.51
C PRO A 218 -16.92 -9.50 -4.76
N PRO A 219 -17.38 -8.81 -3.70
CA PRO A 219 -18.19 -7.61 -3.85
C PRO A 219 -17.47 -6.53 -4.68
N ALA A 220 -18.15 -5.97 -5.68
CA ALA A 220 -17.60 -4.91 -6.53
C ALA A 220 -17.45 -3.55 -5.81
N VAL A 221 -18.16 -3.36 -4.69
CA VAL A 221 -18.08 -2.17 -3.83
C VAL A 221 -17.58 -2.62 -2.46
N VAL A 222 -16.49 -2.01 -2.00
CA VAL A 222 -15.82 -2.33 -0.73
C VAL A 222 -15.77 -1.08 0.17
N ASN A 223 -15.58 -1.29 1.47
CA ASN A 223 -15.37 -0.20 2.43
C ASN A 223 -13.92 0.32 2.36
N THR A 224 -13.65 1.45 3.00
CA THR A 224 -12.32 2.08 3.08
C THR A 224 -11.49 1.57 4.27
N ALA A 225 -11.76 0.35 4.76
CA ALA A 225 -11.15 -0.18 5.98
C ALA A 225 -9.62 -0.14 5.94
#